data_AF-P41957-F1
#
_entry.id   AF-P41957-F1
#
_cell.length_a   1.000
_cell.length_b   1.000
_cell.length_c   1.000
_cell.angle_alpha   90.00
_cell.angle_beta   90.00
_cell.angle_gamma   90.00
#
_symmetry.space_group_name_H-M   'P 1'
#
loop_
_entity.id
_entity.type
_entity.pdbx_description
1 polymer ?
#
loop_
_entity_poly.entity_id
_entity_poly.type
_entity_poly.pdbx_seq_one_letter_code
_entity_poly.pdbx_strand_id
1 'polypeptide(L)'
;MVDSMDMANSSQNTFRRRTMATSEMREFLSTKDAEPNNFGMQTIPESPTPSTPTRRMSIGDSTRIYDWEEPRFNIQGFVVDYFTYRIAQNGLDWYDAPALPDGVQKEHEMMRSLGTIFEKRHMEMFENFSEQLLAVPKISFSLYQEVVQTVGNSSNTPCPMSYGRLIGLISFGGMVAAKMMESAELQGQVRNLLMYTSLFIKTRIRQSWKEHNRSWADFMKLGQQMKEDYEKEKDAEEGKRLKSWSIIGASVIAVIVCGRIIFSFK
;
A
#
# COMPACT_ATOMS: atom_id res chain seq x y z
N MET A 1 -8.12 -10.94 42.24
CA MET A 1 -6.76 -11.02 41.64
C MET A 1 -6.74 -11.46 40.17
N VAL A 2 -7.84 -11.97 39.60
CA VAL A 2 -7.90 -12.46 38.20
C VAL A 2 -7.93 -11.32 37.16
N ASP A 3 -8.48 -10.15 37.51
CA ASP A 3 -8.67 -9.02 36.58
C ASP A 3 -7.37 -8.33 36.10
N SER A 4 -6.32 -8.35 36.93
CA SER A 4 -5.05 -7.67 36.63
C SER A 4 -4.21 -8.45 35.61
N MET A 5 -4.28 -9.79 35.63
CA MET A 5 -3.55 -10.65 34.69
C MET A 5 -4.14 -10.59 33.28
N ASP A 6 -5.46 -10.52 33.14
CA ASP A 6 -6.12 -10.43 31.83
C ASP A 6 -5.84 -9.08 31.14
N MET A 7 -5.84 -7.97 31.91
CA MET A 7 -5.45 -6.65 31.41
C MET A 7 -3.99 -6.58 30.95
N ALA A 8 -3.07 -7.19 31.71
CA ALA A 8 -1.66 -7.25 31.36
C ALA A 8 -1.42 -8.08 30.09
N ASN A 9 -2.04 -9.26 29.96
CA ASN A 9 -1.93 -10.09 28.76
C ASN A 9 -2.59 -9.43 27.53
N SER A 10 -3.75 -8.81 27.69
CA SER A 10 -4.43 -8.09 26.63
C SER A 10 -3.57 -6.92 26.11
N SER A 11 -3.03 -6.11 27.02
CA SER A 11 -2.16 -4.98 26.65
C SER A 11 -0.86 -5.43 25.96
N GLN A 12 -0.20 -6.48 26.46
CA GLN A 12 0.99 -7.05 25.81
C GLN A 12 0.69 -7.61 24.41
N ASN A 13 -0.44 -8.33 24.25
CA ASN A 13 -0.87 -8.84 22.95
C ASN A 13 -1.19 -7.71 21.97
N THR A 14 -1.86 -6.64 22.44
CA THR A 14 -2.18 -5.48 21.62
C THR A 14 -0.91 -4.73 21.20
N PHE A 15 0.05 -4.57 22.12
CA PHE A 15 1.35 -3.96 21.83
C PHE A 15 2.13 -4.78 20.79
N ARG A 16 2.26 -6.09 20.99
CA ARG A 16 2.96 -7.00 20.05
C ARG A 16 2.31 -7.00 18.66
N ARG A 17 0.98 -6.91 18.57
CA ARG A 17 0.26 -6.81 17.29
C ARG A 17 0.50 -5.47 16.61
N ARG A 18 0.52 -4.37 17.36
CA ARG A 18 0.80 -3.03 16.82
C ARG A 18 2.23 -2.93 16.29
N THR A 19 3.22 -3.47 17.02
CA THR A 19 4.62 -3.47 16.56
C THR A 19 4.79 -4.27 15.27
N MET A 20 4.08 -5.39 15.11
CA MET A 20 4.07 -6.15 13.86
C MET A 20 3.47 -5.36 12.69
N ALA A 21 2.35 -4.66 12.89
CA ALA A 21 1.76 -3.85 11.82
C ALA A 21 2.71 -2.74 11.32
N THR A 22 3.47 -2.13 12.24
CA THR A 22 4.51 -1.14 11.89
C THR A 22 5.68 -1.79 11.16
N SER A 23 6.18 -2.93 11.63
CA SER A 23 7.31 -3.62 10.98
C SER A 23 6.95 -4.10 9.59
N GLU A 24 5.76 -4.68 9.40
CA GLU A 24 5.29 -5.18 8.10
C GLU A 24 5.19 -4.07 7.06
N MET A 25 4.60 -2.92 7.41
CA MET A 25 4.55 -1.79 6.48
C MET A 25 5.92 -1.19 6.20
N ARG A 26 6.80 -1.13 7.21
CA ARG A 26 8.17 -0.64 7.03
C ARG A 26 8.98 -1.56 6.13
N GLU A 27 8.91 -2.87 6.33
CA GLU A 27 9.55 -3.88 5.48
C GLU A 27 9.04 -3.75 4.04
N PHE A 28 7.74 -3.63 3.85
CA PHE A 28 7.13 -3.46 2.52
C PHE A 28 7.54 -2.20 1.76
N LEU A 29 7.84 -1.15 2.52
CA LEU A 29 8.23 0.13 1.98
C LEU A 29 9.76 0.26 1.91
N SER A 30 10.53 -0.52 2.66
CA SER A 30 11.98 -0.50 2.60
C SER A 30 12.45 -1.26 1.36
N THR A 31 13.18 -0.60 0.47
CA THR A 31 13.76 -1.22 -0.74
C THR A 31 14.85 -2.26 -0.45
N LYS A 32 15.18 -2.52 0.82
CA LYS A 32 16.34 -3.36 1.15
C LYS A 32 16.18 -4.84 0.81
N ASP A 33 14.96 -5.36 0.65
CA ASP A 33 14.75 -6.81 0.48
C ASP A 33 13.79 -7.18 -0.68
N ALA A 34 13.59 -6.31 -1.66
CA ALA A 34 12.83 -6.65 -2.87
C ALA A 34 13.70 -7.40 -3.90
N GLU A 35 14.21 -8.58 -3.53
CA GLU A 35 14.69 -9.54 -4.52
C GLU A 35 13.47 -10.16 -5.23
N PRO A 36 13.43 -10.19 -6.58
CA PRO A 36 12.36 -10.82 -7.33
C PRO A 36 12.44 -12.34 -7.12
N ASN A 37 11.63 -12.88 -6.20
CA ASN A 37 11.51 -14.32 -6.02
C ASN A 37 11.05 -14.98 -7.33
N ASN A 38 11.97 -15.74 -7.92
CA ASN A 38 11.76 -16.58 -9.10
C ASN A 38 10.87 -17.78 -8.72
N PHE A 39 9.78 -17.96 -9.46
CA PHE A 39 8.67 -18.86 -9.14
C PHE A 39 9.02 -20.34 -9.33
N GLY A 40 9.38 -21.03 -8.25
CA GLY A 40 9.31 -22.49 -8.16
C GLY A 40 7.92 -22.94 -7.70
N MET A 41 7.11 -23.47 -8.61
CA MET A 41 5.86 -24.16 -8.27
C MET A 41 6.12 -25.29 -7.27
N GLN A 42 5.65 -25.16 -6.03
CA GLN A 42 5.51 -26.31 -5.13
C GLN A 42 4.09 -26.36 -4.56
N THR A 43 3.47 -27.50 -4.85
CA THR A 43 2.15 -27.98 -4.46
C THR A 43 1.91 -27.94 -2.96
N ILE A 44 0.75 -27.39 -2.57
CA ILE A 44 0.25 -27.31 -1.19
C ILE A 44 -0.49 -28.63 -0.85
N PRO A 45 -0.12 -29.36 0.22
CA PRO A 45 -0.92 -30.47 0.74
C PRO A 45 -2.10 -30.01 1.59
N GLU A 46 -3.19 -30.75 1.48
CA GLU A 46 -4.51 -30.53 2.05
C GLU A 46 -4.56 -30.60 3.59
N SER A 47 -5.31 -29.66 4.16
CA SER A 47 -5.52 -29.41 5.60
C SER A 47 -6.56 -30.36 6.24
N PRO A 48 -6.40 -30.77 7.52
CA PRO A 48 -7.49 -31.35 8.29
C PRO A 48 -8.29 -30.28 9.06
N THR A 49 -9.62 -30.39 8.97
CA THR A 49 -10.65 -29.57 9.60
C THR A 49 -10.65 -29.67 11.15
N PRO A 50 -10.67 -28.54 11.89
CA PRO A 50 -10.97 -28.54 13.31
C PRO A 50 -12.46 -28.29 13.60
N SER A 51 -13.05 -29.14 14.43
CA SER A 51 -14.38 -29.01 15.02
C SER A 51 -14.47 -27.80 15.95
N THR A 52 -15.45 -26.92 15.73
CA THR A 52 -15.70 -25.74 16.59
C THR A 52 -16.74 -26.08 17.67
N PRO A 53 -16.45 -25.89 18.98
CA PRO A 53 -17.45 -26.02 20.03
C PRO A 53 -18.35 -24.77 20.12
N THR A 54 -19.66 -25.01 20.27
CA THR A 54 -20.70 -23.99 20.46
C THR A 54 -20.48 -23.21 21.77
N ARG A 55 -19.87 -22.03 21.70
CA ARG A 55 -19.72 -21.12 22.85
C ARG A 55 -21.00 -20.32 23.07
N ARG A 56 -21.61 -20.49 24.26
CA ARG A 56 -22.74 -19.73 24.78
C ARG A 56 -22.36 -18.24 24.90
N MET A 57 -23.05 -17.36 24.18
CA MET A 57 -22.81 -15.92 24.25
C MET A 57 -23.37 -15.34 25.55
N SER A 58 -22.51 -14.68 26.33
CA SER A 58 -22.95 -13.87 27.48
C SER A 58 -23.54 -12.55 26.98
N ILE A 59 -24.76 -12.25 27.44
CA ILE A 59 -25.43 -10.96 27.27
C ILE A 59 -24.58 -9.92 28.00
N GLY A 60 -23.72 -9.22 27.26
CA GLY A 60 -22.73 -8.30 27.83
C GLY A 60 -21.52 -8.01 26.93
N ASP A 61 -21.36 -8.72 25.81
CA ASP A 61 -20.44 -8.26 24.76
C ASP A 61 -20.99 -6.96 24.17
N SER A 62 -20.56 -5.83 24.73
CA SER A 62 -20.62 -4.54 24.08
C SER A 62 -20.01 -4.73 22.70
N THR A 63 -20.85 -4.78 21.65
CA THR A 63 -20.37 -4.93 20.27
C THR A 63 -19.44 -3.77 19.99
N ARG A 64 -18.13 -3.99 20.10
CA ARG A 64 -17.12 -2.98 19.80
C ARG A 64 -17.30 -2.64 18.33
N ILE A 65 -17.92 -1.50 18.04
CA ILE A 65 -18.05 -1.00 16.67
C ILE A 65 -16.64 -0.66 16.22
N TYR A 66 -16.22 -1.31 15.14
CA TYR A 66 -14.92 -1.05 14.55
C TYR A 66 -15.02 0.14 13.59
N ASP A 67 -13.99 0.99 13.52
CA ASP A 67 -14.04 2.18 12.67
C ASP A 67 -14.20 1.82 11.18
N TRP A 68 -13.64 0.71 10.70
CA TRP A 68 -13.87 0.22 9.33
C TRP A 68 -15.32 -0.21 9.02
N GLU A 69 -16.23 -0.16 9.99
CA GLU A 69 -17.66 -0.35 9.78
C GLU A 69 -18.40 0.99 9.59
N GLU A 70 -17.76 2.13 9.88
CA GLU A 70 -18.35 3.45 9.66
C GLU A 70 -18.57 3.71 8.16
N PRO A 71 -19.74 4.23 7.75
CA PRO A 71 -20.03 4.51 6.34
C PRO A 71 -19.01 5.42 5.65
N ARG A 72 -18.47 6.42 6.38
CA ARG A 72 -17.44 7.35 5.91
C ARG A 72 -16.15 6.63 5.50
N PHE A 73 -15.87 5.46 6.09
CA PHE A 73 -14.70 4.65 5.79
C PHE A 73 -14.99 3.47 4.86
N ASN A 74 -16.09 3.54 4.11
CA ASN A 74 -16.38 2.57 3.07
C ASN A 74 -15.24 2.54 2.04
N ILE A 75 -14.65 1.36 1.84
CA ILE A 75 -13.52 1.18 0.95
C ILE A 75 -13.76 1.67 -0.48
N GLN A 76 -15.00 1.62 -0.96
CA GLN A 76 -15.33 2.12 -2.29
C GLN A 76 -14.98 3.61 -2.43
N GLY A 77 -15.16 4.41 -1.37
CA GLY A 77 -14.77 5.82 -1.36
C GLY A 77 -13.27 6.01 -1.56
N PHE A 78 -12.44 5.20 -0.89
CA PHE A 78 -10.99 5.23 -1.06
C PHE A 78 -10.56 4.83 -2.48
N VAL A 79 -11.19 3.81 -3.06
CA VAL A 79 -10.85 3.36 -4.43
C VAL A 79 -11.26 4.40 -5.46
N VAL A 80 -12.47 4.95 -5.36
CA VAL A 80 -12.93 6.04 -6.24
C VAL A 80 -11.98 7.23 -6.16
N ASP A 81 -11.71 7.69 -4.94
CA ASP A 81 -10.86 8.85 -4.70
C ASP A 81 -9.47 8.69 -5.33
N TYR A 82 -8.82 7.54 -5.07
CA TYR A 82 -7.48 7.28 -5.57
C TYR A 82 -7.46 7.10 -7.09
N PHE A 83 -8.45 6.41 -7.67
CA PHE A 83 -8.54 6.23 -9.13
C PHE A 83 -8.69 7.59 -9.81
N THR A 84 -9.64 8.42 -9.36
CA THR A 84 -9.82 9.78 -9.90
C THR A 84 -8.55 10.60 -9.76
N TYR A 85 -7.89 10.57 -8.60
CA TYR A 85 -6.61 11.25 -8.39
C TYR A 85 -5.52 10.78 -9.36
N ARG A 86 -5.36 9.46 -9.53
CA ARG A 86 -4.30 8.86 -10.34
C ARG A 86 -4.54 9.04 -11.84
N ILE A 87 -5.79 9.01 -12.28
CA ILE A 87 -6.21 9.32 -13.66
C ILE A 87 -5.92 10.80 -13.97
N ALA A 88 -6.24 11.71 -13.05
CA ALA A 88 -5.98 13.14 -13.20
C ALA A 88 -4.47 13.47 -13.32
N GLN A 89 -3.60 12.67 -12.70
CA GLN A 89 -2.15 12.82 -12.88
C GLN A 89 -1.67 12.57 -14.32
N ASN A 90 -2.42 11.79 -15.12
CA ASN A 90 -2.15 11.60 -16.55
C ASN A 90 -2.83 12.67 -17.42
N GLY A 91 -3.44 13.71 -16.83
CA GLY A 91 -4.16 14.76 -17.56
C GLY A 91 -5.50 14.29 -18.13
N LEU A 92 -6.02 13.16 -17.64
CA LEU A 92 -7.30 12.59 -18.02
C LEU A 92 -8.36 12.87 -16.93
N ASP A 93 -9.63 12.82 -17.29
CA ASP A 93 -10.74 12.96 -16.34
C ASP A 93 -11.63 11.71 -16.38
N TRP A 94 -12.04 11.23 -15.20
CA TRP A 94 -12.94 10.10 -15.07
C TRP A 94 -14.37 10.62 -14.85
N TYR A 95 -15.00 11.03 -15.94
CA TYR A 95 -16.34 11.66 -15.93
C TYR A 95 -17.43 10.78 -15.29
N ASP A 96 -17.30 9.46 -15.37
CA ASP A 96 -18.25 8.49 -14.81
C ASP A 96 -17.92 8.07 -13.35
N ALA A 97 -16.96 8.74 -12.71
CA ALA A 97 -16.59 8.47 -11.33
C ALA A 97 -17.80 8.64 -10.39
N PRO A 98 -18.10 7.65 -9.53
CA PRO A 98 -19.13 7.83 -8.51
C PRO A 98 -18.82 9.01 -7.59
N ALA A 99 -19.83 9.78 -7.20
CA ALA A 99 -19.65 10.85 -6.24
C ALA A 99 -19.26 10.30 -4.86
N LEU A 100 -18.37 11.02 -4.17
CA LEU A 100 -18.04 10.76 -2.75
C LEU A 100 -19.07 11.50 -1.88
N PRO A 101 -19.92 10.80 -1.10
CA PRO A 101 -20.99 11.44 -0.32
C PRO A 101 -20.51 12.51 0.64
N ASP A 102 -19.38 12.25 1.31
CA ASP A 102 -18.78 13.18 2.27
C ASP A 102 -17.70 14.07 1.63
N GLY A 103 -17.43 13.91 0.33
CA GLY A 103 -16.27 14.50 -0.35
C GLY A 103 -14.95 13.81 0.01
N VAL A 104 -13.84 14.43 -0.38
CA VAL A 104 -12.48 13.92 -0.10
C VAL A 104 -12.16 14.10 1.39
N GLN A 105 -11.74 13.02 2.05
CA GLN A 105 -11.41 12.99 3.47
C GLN A 105 -9.89 12.96 3.68
N LYS A 106 -9.43 13.28 4.89
CA LYS A 106 -8.00 13.23 5.26
C LYS A 106 -7.41 11.83 5.08
N GLU A 107 -8.21 10.80 5.32
CA GLU A 107 -7.85 9.40 5.14
C GLU A 107 -7.62 9.07 3.66
N HIS A 108 -8.39 9.68 2.76
CA HIS A 108 -8.17 9.58 1.31
C HIS A 108 -6.87 10.27 0.90
N GLU A 109 -6.58 11.47 1.41
CA GLU A 109 -5.33 12.19 1.15
C GLU A 109 -4.09 11.43 1.63
N MET A 110 -4.20 10.77 2.79
CA MET A 110 -3.16 9.86 3.28
C MET A 110 -2.98 8.67 2.34
N MET A 111 -4.07 8.05 1.88
CA MET A 111 -4.01 6.97 0.89
C MET A 111 -3.32 7.42 -0.41
N ARG A 112 -3.62 8.62 -0.92
CA ARG A 112 -2.94 9.20 -2.10
C ARG A 112 -1.43 9.33 -1.86
N SER A 113 -1.05 9.88 -0.71
CA SER A 113 0.36 10.08 -0.33
C SER A 113 1.10 8.75 -0.29
N LEU A 114 0.56 7.76 0.44
CA LEU A 114 1.18 6.44 0.58
C LEU A 114 1.15 5.64 -0.71
N GLY A 115 0.05 5.66 -1.47
CA GLY A 115 -0.04 4.98 -2.74
C GLY A 115 0.94 5.54 -3.78
N THR A 116 1.14 6.85 -3.81
CA THR A 116 2.15 7.47 -4.69
C THR A 116 3.57 7.02 -4.32
N ILE A 117 3.88 6.92 -3.01
CA ILE A 117 5.16 6.38 -2.55
C ILE A 117 5.30 4.90 -2.94
N PHE A 118 4.23 4.14 -2.77
CA PHE A 118 4.19 2.70 -3.05
C PHE A 118 4.40 2.42 -4.54
N GLU A 119 3.67 3.12 -5.41
CA GLU A 119 3.78 3.01 -6.86
C GLU A 119 5.18 3.33 -7.35
N LYS A 120 5.83 4.38 -6.82
CA LYS A 120 7.22 4.71 -7.17
C LYS A 120 8.20 3.61 -6.78
N ARG A 121 7.99 2.95 -5.65
CA ARG A 121 8.87 1.89 -5.14
C ARG A 121 8.68 0.56 -5.85
N HIS A 122 7.46 0.27 -6.32
CA HIS A 122 7.07 -1.02 -6.90
C HIS A 122 6.65 -0.90 -8.37
N MET A 123 7.13 0.14 -9.08
CA MET A 123 6.69 0.49 -10.44
C MET A 123 6.85 -0.66 -11.43
N GLU A 124 8.02 -1.32 -11.47
CA GLU A 124 8.28 -2.44 -12.40
C GLU A 124 7.32 -3.62 -12.17
N MET A 125 7.08 -3.97 -10.91
CA MET A 125 6.13 -5.02 -10.54
C MET A 125 4.70 -4.65 -10.99
N PHE A 126 4.30 -3.41 -10.77
CA PHE A 126 2.97 -2.92 -11.15
C PHE A 126 2.79 -2.91 -12.66
N GLU A 127 3.80 -2.46 -13.42
CA GLU A 127 3.82 -2.48 -14.88
C GLU A 127 3.56 -3.91 -15.40
N ASN A 128 4.33 -4.89 -14.94
CA ASN A 128 4.16 -6.30 -15.33
C ASN A 128 2.74 -6.85 -15.01
N PHE A 129 2.21 -6.58 -13.81
CA PHE A 129 0.85 -7.02 -13.47
C PHE A 129 -0.23 -6.29 -14.27
N SER A 130 0.01 -5.03 -14.64
CA SER A 130 -0.93 -4.28 -15.47
C SER A 130 -0.98 -4.82 -16.90
N GLU A 131 0.17 -5.23 -17.47
CA GLU A 131 0.21 -5.88 -18.78
C GLU A 131 -0.58 -7.19 -18.78
N GLN A 132 -0.41 -8.03 -17.75
CA GLN A 132 -1.17 -9.27 -17.61
C GLN A 132 -2.68 -9.05 -17.51
N LEU A 133 -3.09 -8.05 -16.73
CA LEU A 133 -4.51 -7.75 -16.52
C LEU A 133 -5.16 -7.14 -17.78
N LEU A 134 -4.42 -6.33 -18.53
CA LEU A 134 -4.89 -5.62 -19.71
C LEU A 134 -4.70 -6.40 -21.02
N ALA A 135 -4.01 -7.55 -21.00
CA ALA A 135 -3.87 -8.44 -22.16
C ALA A 135 -5.21 -9.10 -22.58
N VAL A 136 -6.22 -9.08 -21.70
CA VAL A 136 -7.55 -9.66 -21.96
C VAL A 136 -8.55 -8.53 -22.24
N PRO A 137 -9.37 -8.62 -23.31
CA PRO A 137 -10.26 -7.52 -23.73
C PRO A 137 -11.35 -7.19 -22.71
N LYS A 138 -11.69 -8.13 -21.82
CA LYS A 138 -12.63 -7.90 -20.73
C LYS A 138 -12.07 -8.43 -19.42
N ILE A 139 -11.89 -7.54 -18.45
CA ILE A 139 -11.45 -7.93 -17.11
C ILE A 139 -12.60 -8.65 -16.40
N SER A 140 -12.35 -9.90 -15.98
CA SER A 140 -13.25 -10.64 -15.10
C SER A 140 -12.78 -10.54 -13.64
N PHE A 141 -13.69 -10.79 -12.70
CA PHE A 141 -13.31 -10.82 -11.28
C PHE A 141 -12.31 -11.93 -10.97
N SER A 142 -12.43 -13.10 -11.62
CA SER A 142 -11.49 -14.22 -11.42
C SER A 142 -10.08 -13.88 -11.88
N LEU A 143 -9.94 -13.26 -13.06
CA LEU A 143 -8.65 -12.80 -13.58
C LEU A 143 -8.05 -11.73 -12.66
N TYR A 144 -8.87 -10.77 -12.22
CA TYR A 144 -8.44 -9.77 -11.25
C TYR A 144 -7.89 -10.43 -9.98
N GLN A 145 -8.63 -11.40 -9.40
CA GLN A 145 -8.20 -12.12 -8.20
C GLN A 145 -6.87 -12.84 -8.37
N GLU A 146 -6.66 -13.48 -9.52
CA GLU A 146 -5.43 -14.21 -9.85
C GLU A 146 -4.23 -13.25 -9.91
N VAL A 147 -4.35 -12.14 -10.65
CA VAL A 147 -3.29 -11.13 -10.78
C VAL A 147 -2.97 -10.47 -9.43
N VAL A 148 -3.99 -10.09 -8.66
CA VAL A 148 -3.76 -9.37 -7.39
C VAL A 148 -3.52 -10.29 -6.20
N GLN A 149 -3.51 -11.60 -6.40
CA GLN A 149 -3.24 -12.55 -5.33
C GLN A 149 -1.85 -12.30 -4.73
N THR A 150 -0.88 -11.86 -5.53
CA THR A 150 0.50 -11.57 -5.15
C THR A 150 0.76 -10.11 -4.77
N VAL A 151 -0.05 -9.17 -5.29
CA VAL A 151 0.11 -7.73 -5.03
C VAL A 151 0.02 -7.44 -3.53
N GLY A 152 1.11 -6.88 -3.00
CA GLY A 152 1.19 -6.46 -1.59
C GLY A 152 1.23 -7.62 -0.58
N ASN A 153 1.55 -8.85 -0.99
CA ASN A 153 1.84 -9.95 -0.07
C ASN A 153 3.29 -9.96 0.38
N SER A 154 3.55 -9.84 1.68
CA SER A 154 4.81 -10.31 2.25
C SER A 154 4.57 -11.77 2.56
N SER A 155 5.52 -12.63 2.24
CA SER A 155 5.48 -14.06 2.55
C SER A 155 5.22 -14.36 4.03
N ASN A 156 5.45 -13.36 4.90
CA ASN A 156 5.49 -13.52 6.34
C ASN A 156 4.26 -12.94 7.07
N THR A 157 3.27 -12.36 6.37
CA THR A 157 2.14 -11.73 7.07
C THR A 157 0.96 -12.70 7.27
N PRO A 158 0.55 -12.97 8.54
CA PRO A 158 -0.61 -13.80 8.83
C PRO A 158 -1.95 -13.11 8.50
N CYS A 159 -1.93 -11.82 8.17
CA CYS A 159 -3.11 -10.99 7.94
C CYS A 159 -3.42 -10.88 6.43
N PRO A 160 -4.52 -11.49 5.93
CA PRO A 160 -4.92 -11.41 4.53
C PRO A 160 -5.02 -10.00 3.94
N MET A 161 -5.35 -8.99 4.76
CA MET A 161 -5.33 -7.58 4.37
C MET A 161 -4.47 -6.74 5.33
N SER A 162 -3.14 -6.79 5.15
CA SER A 162 -2.25 -5.83 5.78
C SER A 162 -2.48 -4.42 5.22
N TYR A 163 -2.00 -3.39 5.93
CA TYR A 163 -2.06 -2.02 5.42
C TYR A 163 -1.20 -1.84 4.17
N GLY A 164 -0.03 -2.49 4.09
CA GLY A 164 0.80 -2.51 2.89
C GLY A 164 0.06 -3.11 1.70
N ARG A 165 -0.67 -4.22 1.92
CA ARG A 165 -1.52 -4.82 0.90
C ARG A 165 -2.66 -3.92 0.48
N LEU A 166 -3.33 -3.27 1.43
CA LEU A 166 -4.38 -2.29 1.16
C LEU A 166 -3.87 -1.17 0.24
N ILE A 167 -2.74 -0.55 0.59
CA ILE A 167 -2.12 0.53 -0.19
C ILE A 167 -1.72 0.02 -1.57
N GLY A 168 -1.07 -1.15 -1.64
CA GLY A 168 -0.61 -1.76 -2.88
C GLY A 168 -1.76 -2.07 -3.85
N LEU A 169 -2.87 -2.62 -3.37
CA LEU A 169 -4.03 -2.94 -4.21
C LEU A 169 -4.72 -1.68 -4.75
N ILE A 170 -4.88 -0.65 -3.93
CA ILE A 170 -5.51 0.61 -4.37
C ILE A 170 -4.61 1.35 -5.36
N SER A 171 -3.30 1.43 -5.07
CA SER A 171 -2.33 2.08 -5.96
C SER A 171 -2.19 1.35 -7.30
N PHE A 172 -2.07 0.03 -7.28
CA PHE A 172 -2.10 -0.80 -8.48
C PHE A 172 -3.38 -0.58 -9.29
N GLY A 173 -4.54 -0.63 -8.63
CA GLY A 173 -5.82 -0.38 -9.28
C GLY A 173 -5.89 1.01 -9.93
N GLY A 174 -5.38 2.05 -9.27
CA GLY A 174 -5.34 3.41 -9.81
C GLY A 174 -4.45 3.52 -11.03
N MET A 175 -3.29 2.86 -11.02
CA MET A 175 -2.37 2.82 -12.16
C MET A 175 -3.01 2.10 -13.36
N VAL A 176 -3.63 0.94 -13.14
CA VAL A 176 -4.37 0.22 -14.19
C VAL A 176 -5.53 1.07 -14.70
N ALA A 177 -6.28 1.74 -13.82
CA ALA A 177 -7.37 2.62 -14.21
C ALA A 177 -6.90 3.77 -15.12
N ALA A 178 -5.75 4.39 -14.82
CA ALA A 178 -5.15 5.41 -15.67
C ALA A 178 -4.83 4.88 -17.08
N LYS A 179 -4.22 3.68 -17.17
CA LYS A 179 -3.96 3.02 -18.46
C LYS A 179 -5.24 2.67 -19.23
N MET A 180 -6.29 2.24 -18.53
CA MET A 180 -7.58 1.95 -19.15
C MET A 180 -8.24 3.21 -19.73
N MET A 181 -8.05 4.37 -19.10
CA MET A 181 -8.58 5.64 -19.59
C MET A 181 -7.87 6.15 -20.86
N GLU A 182 -6.65 5.71 -21.12
CA GLU A 182 -5.93 6.02 -22.36
C GLU A 182 -6.49 5.25 -23.59
N SER A 183 -7.24 4.17 -23.34
CA SER A 183 -7.86 3.35 -24.39
C SER A 183 -9.37 3.54 -24.44
N ALA A 184 -9.89 3.94 -25.61
CA ALA A 184 -11.33 4.10 -25.83
C ALA A 184 -12.13 2.80 -25.63
N GLU A 185 -11.50 1.63 -25.82
CA GLU A 185 -12.12 0.31 -25.64
C GLU A 185 -12.20 -0.10 -24.17
N LEU A 186 -11.25 0.36 -23.34
CA LEU A 186 -11.12 -0.05 -21.94
C LEU A 186 -11.69 0.98 -20.95
N GLN A 187 -11.87 2.24 -21.35
CA GLN A 187 -12.37 3.31 -20.47
C GLN A 187 -13.67 2.91 -19.72
N GLY A 188 -14.60 2.25 -20.41
CA GLY A 188 -15.89 1.83 -19.82
C GLY A 188 -15.75 0.72 -18.77
N GLN A 189 -14.60 0.04 -18.73
CA GLN A 189 -14.32 -1.04 -17.78
C GLN A 189 -13.69 -0.56 -16.48
N VAL A 190 -13.30 0.72 -16.36
CA VAL A 190 -12.77 1.29 -15.10
C VAL A 190 -13.78 1.11 -13.95
N ARG A 191 -15.08 1.18 -14.24
CA ARG A 191 -16.14 0.89 -13.27
C ARG A 191 -16.12 -0.55 -12.76
N ASN A 192 -15.81 -1.52 -13.62
CA ASN A 192 -15.66 -2.92 -13.20
C ASN A 192 -14.44 -3.08 -12.32
N LEU A 193 -13.30 -2.48 -12.71
CA LEU A 193 -12.08 -2.48 -11.90
C LEU A 193 -12.31 -1.88 -10.51
N LEU A 194 -13.05 -0.77 -10.42
CA LEU A 194 -13.49 -0.16 -9.16
C LEU A 194 -14.25 -1.18 -8.29
N MET A 195 -15.25 -1.86 -8.85
CA MET A 195 -16.06 -2.84 -8.13
C MET A 195 -15.23 -4.03 -7.66
N TYR A 196 -14.38 -4.57 -8.53
CA TYR A 196 -13.52 -5.72 -8.21
C TYR A 196 -12.53 -5.38 -7.10
N THR A 197 -11.85 -4.24 -7.21
CA THR A 197 -10.91 -3.76 -6.18
C THR A 197 -11.62 -3.53 -4.84
N SER A 198 -12.77 -2.85 -4.87
CA SER A 198 -13.55 -2.56 -3.66
C SER A 198 -14.04 -3.84 -2.97
N LEU A 199 -14.63 -4.77 -3.72
CA LEU A 199 -15.15 -6.03 -3.17
C LEU A 199 -14.03 -6.92 -2.63
N PHE A 200 -12.91 -7.00 -3.35
CA PHE A 200 -11.75 -7.79 -2.96
C PHE A 200 -11.17 -7.32 -1.62
N ILE A 201 -11.01 -6.00 -1.47
CA ILE A 201 -10.47 -5.40 -0.25
C ILE A 201 -11.50 -5.50 0.89
N LYS A 202 -12.75 -5.10 0.66
CA LYS A 202 -13.83 -5.11 1.67
C LYS A 202 -13.95 -6.47 2.35
N THR A 203 -13.95 -7.53 1.55
CA THR A 203 -14.09 -8.91 2.04
C THR A 203 -12.95 -9.27 3.00
N ARG A 204 -11.70 -8.93 2.64
CA ARG A 204 -10.53 -9.28 3.45
C ARG A 204 -10.34 -8.39 4.66
N ILE A 205 -10.75 -7.13 4.61
CA ILE A 205 -10.84 -6.26 5.80
C ILE A 205 -11.76 -6.93 6.83
N ARG A 206 -12.98 -7.31 6.43
CA ARG A 206 -13.96 -7.96 7.32
C ARG A 206 -13.44 -9.28 7.91
N GLN A 207 -12.68 -10.05 7.13
CA GLN A 207 -12.13 -11.33 7.56
C GLN A 207 -10.94 -11.20 8.51
N SER A 208 -10.12 -10.14 8.40
CA SER A 208 -8.80 -10.11 9.06
C SER A 208 -8.59 -8.95 10.04
N TRP A 209 -9.16 -7.77 9.80
CA TRP A 209 -8.82 -6.59 10.60
C TRP A 209 -9.23 -6.71 12.06
N LYS A 210 -10.38 -7.36 12.31
CA LYS A 210 -10.85 -7.68 13.67
C LYS A 210 -9.83 -8.52 14.44
N GLU A 211 -9.34 -9.58 13.83
CA GLU A 211 -8.42 -10.52 14.48
C GLU A 211 -7.04 -9.91 14.72
N HIS A 212 -6.60 -9.02 13.82
CA HIS A 212 -5.31 -8.35 13.91
C HIS A 212 -5.35 -6.99 14.64
N ASN A 213 -6.51 -6.56 15.16
CA ASN A 213 -6.71 -5.25 15.79
C ASN A 213 -6.11 -4.11 14.95
N ARG A 214 -6.36 -4.15 13.63
CA ARG A 214 -6.13 -3.00 12.74
C ARG A 214 -7.25 -2.00 12.97
N SER A 215 -7.15 -0.82 12.36
CA SER A 215 -8.13 0.27 12.37
C SER A 215 -7.72 1.35 11.36
N TRP A 216 -8.64 2.22 10.93
CA TRP A 216 -8.28 3.41 10.15
C TRP A 216 -7.52 4.42 11.00
N ALA A 217 -7.82 4.52 12.30
CA ALA A 217 -7.04 5.36 13.22
C ALA A 217 -5.55 4.96 13.29
N ASP A 218 -5.26 3.66 13.42
CA ASP A 218 -3.88 3.15 13.42
C ASP A 218 -3.25 3.29 12.01
N PHE A 219 -4.02 3.12 10.93
CA PHE A 219 -3.56 3.38 9.56
C PHE A 219 -3.04 4.83 9.42
N MET A 220 -3.81 5.81 9.89
CA MET A 220 -3.43 7.22 9.81
C MET A 220 -2.15 7.53 10.59
N LYS A 221 -2.02 6.98 11.81
CA LYS A 221 -0.82 7.14 12.62
C LYS A 221 0.42 6.57 11.93
N LEU A 222 0.30 5.35 11.40
CA LEU A 222 1.40 4.65 10.75
C LEU A 222 1.75 5.29 9.40
N GLY A 223 0.74 5.71 8.65
CA GLY A 223 0.88 6.43 7.39
C GLY A 223 1.64 7.75 7.56
N GLN A 224 1.30 8.53 8.60
CA GLN A 224 2.00 9.76 8.91
C GLN A 224 3.49 9.51 9.20
N GLN A 225 3.79 8.51 10.03
CA GLN A 225 5.18 8.12 10.32
C GLN A 225 5.95 7.73 9.06
N MET A 226 5.34 6.97 8.15
CA MET A 226 5.98 6.55 6.90
C MET A 226 6.20 7.69 5.93
N LYS A 227 5.24 8.60 5.83
CA LYS A 227 5.38 9.79 5.00
C LYS A 227 6.57 10.63 5.46
N GLU A 228 6.68 10.86 6.77
CA GLU A 228 7.81 11.58 7.36
C GLU A 228 9.15 10.84 7.18
N ASP A 229 9.16 9.51 7.35
CA ASP A 229 10.36 8.69 7.16
C ASP A 229 10.83 8.74 5.69
N TYR A 230 9.89 8.70 4.73
CA TYR A 230 10.17 8.83 3.29
C TYR A 230 10.69 10.23 2.91
N GLU A 231 10.08 11.29 3.44
CA GLU A 231 10.52 12.67 3.20
C GLU A 231 11.94 12.89 3.74
N LYS A 232 12.25 12.40 4.95
CA LYS A 232 13.60 12.45 5.52
C LYS A 232 14.62 11.67 4.70
N GLU A 233 14.26 10.49 4.19
CA GLU A 233 15.13 9.69 3.33
C GLU A 233 15.45 10.44 2.04
N LYS A 234 14.43 11.02 1.40
CA LYS A 234 14.59 11.82 0.19
C LYS A 234 15.45 13.07 0.43
N ASP A 235 15.21 13.81 1.50
CA ASP A 235 16.01 14.99 1.86
C ASP A 235 17.48 14.62 2.14
N ALA A 236 17.71 13.46 2.78
CA ALA A 236 19.05 12.94 3.01
C ALA A 236 19.76 12.53 1.71
N GLU A 237 19.03 11.94 0.75
CA GLU A 237 19.55 11.61 -0.57
C GLU A 237 19.88 12.87 -1.40
N GLU A 238 19.00 13.86 -1.41
CA GLU A 238 19.24 15.15 -2.07
C GLU A 238 20.44 15.87 -1.45
N GLY A 239 20.53 15.88 -0.11
CA GLY A 239 21.67 16.43 0.61
C GLY A 239 22.99 15.71 0.30
N LYS A 240 22.98 14.38 0.13
CA LYS A 240 24.16 13.61 -0.31
C LYS A 240 24.54 13.91 -1.75
N ARG A 241 23.56 14.01 -2.66
CA ARG A 241 23.78 14.38 -4.07
C ARG A 241 24.42 15.75 -4.17
N LEU A 242 23.89 16.76 -3.46
CA LEU A 242 24.45 18.11 -3.41
C LEU A 242 25.88 18.13 -2.86
N LYS A 243 26.15 17.40 -1.76
CA LYS A 243 27.51 17.28 -1.22
C LYS A 243 28.47 16.62 -2.21
N SER A 244 28.05 15.56 -2.91
CA SER A 244 28.87 14.90 -3.93
C SER A 244 29.21 15.84 -5.10
N TRP A 245 28.24 16.64 -5.55
CA TRP A 245 28.42 17.64 -6.59
C TRP A 245 29.38 18.76 -6.15
N SER A 246 29.29 19.21 -4.89
CA SER A 246 30.25 20.18 -4.33
C SER A 246 31.67 19.62 -4.25
N ILE A 247 31.86 18.33 -3.94
CA ILE A 247 33.19 17.69 -3.91
C ILE A 247 33.75 17.57 -5.33
N ILE A 248 32.94 17.21 -6.32
CA ILE A 248 33.35 17.15 -7.74
C ILE A 248 33.68 18.57 -8.25
N GLY A 249 32.87 19.58 -7.93
CA GLY A 249 33.12 20.98 -8.29
C GLY A 249 34.42 21.53 -7.68
N ALA A 250 34.69 21.22 -6.41
CA ALA A 250 35.92 21.65 -5.73
C ALA A 250 37.19 20.99 -6.32
N SER A 251 37.09 19.73 -6.75
CA SER A 251 38.24 19.02 -7.35
C SER A 251 38.57 19.50 -8.76
N VAL A 252 37.58 19.88 -9.58
CA VAL A 252 37.83 20.52 -10.89
C VAL A 252 38.55 21.87 -10.72
N ILE A 253 38.17 22.68 -9.72
CA ILE A 253 38.83 23.97 -9.47
C ILE A 253 40.28 23.78 -8.97
N ALA A 254 40.52 22.81 -8.08
CA ALA A 254 41.87 22.54 -7.57
C ALA A 254 42.84 22.11 -8.70
N VAL A 255 42.38 21.30 -9.66
CA VAL A 255 43.21 20.89 -10.81
C VAL A 255 43.53 22.08 -11.74
N ILE A 256 42.58 22.99 -11.96
CA ILE A 256 42.80 24.18 -12.80
C ILE A 256 43.80 25.15 -12.14
N VAL A 257 43.72 25.33 -10.82
CA VAL A 257 44.65 26.22 -10.08
C VAL A 257 46.06 25.62 -10.02
N CYS A 258 46.20 24.32 -9.75
CA CYS A 258 47.51 23.65 -9.78
C CYS A 258 48.12 23.62 -11.20
N GLY A 259 47.30 23.42 -12.24
CA GLY A 259 47.74 23.46 -13.62
C GLY A 259 48.31 24.81 -14.03
N ARG A 260 47.68 25.92 -13.59
CA ARG A 260 48.16 27.28 -13.88
C ARG A 260 49.44 27.64 -13.15
N ILE A 261 49.62 27.21 -11.91
CA ILE A 261 50.84 27.51 -11.15
C ILE A 261 52.03 26.73 -11.73
N ILE A 262 51.84 25.47 -12.12
CA ILE A 262 52.90 24.66 -12.74
C ILE A 262 53.28 25.21 -14.12
N PHE A 263 52.31 25.68 -14.91
CA PHE A 263 52.59 26.27 -16.22
C PHE A 263 53.23 27.66 -16.13
N SER A 264 53.01 28.40 -15.04
CA SER A 264 53.66 29.70 -14.81
C SER A 264 55.09 29.59 -14.27
N PHE A 265 55.54 28.38 -13.89
CA PHE A 265 56.88 28.13 -13.35
C PHE A 265 57.84 27.48 -14.36
N LYS A 266 57.40 27.26 -15.60
CA LYS A 266 58.20 26.72 -16.70
C LYS A 266 58.37 27.76 -17.79
#